data_AF-A0A2G4GS18-F1
#
_entry.id   AF-A0A2G4GS18-F1
#
_cell.length_a   1.000
_cell.length_b   1.000
_cell.length_c   1.000
_cell.angle_alpha   90.00
_cell.angle_beta   90.00
_cell.angle_gamma   90.00
#
_symmetry.space_group_name_H-M   'P 1'
#
loop_
_entity.id
_entity.type
_entity.pdbx_description
1 polymer ?
#
loop_
_entity_poly.entity_id
_entity_poly.type
_entity_poly.pdbx_seq_one_letter_code
_entity_poly.pdbx_strand_id
1 'polypeptide(L)'
;MTTAARPSAFAAPASLDAMSRELVDLVAAQDPDIAALMAKEADRQASTLELIASENHVTPAVMHAAGSWLTNKYAEGYPGKRYYGGCEFHDQIEDIARDRA
;
A
#
# COMPACT_ATOMS: atom_id res chain seq x y z
N MET A 1 32.75 -10.60 -7.88
CA MET A 1 31.28 -10.55 -8.07
C MET A 1 30.68 -11.66 -7.23
N THR A 2 30.41 -11.37 -5.96
CA THR A 2 29.82 -12.34 -5.04
C THR A 2 28.33 -12.09 -5.04
N THR A 3 27.57 -12.97 -5.67
CA THR A 3 26.11 -13.04 -5.53
C THR A 3 25.80 -13.26 -4.05
N ALA A 4 25.29 -12.22 -3.39
CA ALA A 4 24.71 -12.37 -2.06
C ALA A 4 23.54 -13.35 -2.17
N ALA A 5 23.60 -14.44 -1.38
CA ALA A 5 22.50 -15.37 -1.26
C ALA A 5 21.26 -14.61 -0.74
N ARG A 6 20.13 -14.73 -1.44
CA ARG A 6 18.83 -14.28 -0.93
C ARG A 6 18.61 -14.93 0.44
N PRO A 7 18.40 -14.17 1.52
CA PRO A 7 17.99 -14.77 2.78
C PRO A 7 16.67 -15.51 2.58
N SER A 8 16.59 -16.66 3.25
CA SER A 8 15.46 -17.59 3.30
C SER A 8 14.10 -16.90 3.20
N ALA A 9 13.29 -17.35 2.24
CA ALA A 9 11.93 -16.89 2.01
C ALA A 9 11.12 -16.89 3.32
N PHE A 10 10.85 -15.70 3.85
CA PHE A 10 9.68 -15.50 4.68
C PHE A 10 8.48 -15.81 3.79
N ALA A 11 7.82 -16.94 4.02
CA ALA A 11 6.60 -17.25 3.29
C ALA A 11 5.53 -16.27 3.77
N ALA A 12 5.30 -15.23 2.98
CA ALA A 12 4.23 -14.28 3.24
C ALA A 12 2.88 -15.03 3.38
N PRO A 13 2.00 -14.60 4.30
CA PRO A 13 0.71 -15.22 4.55
C PRO A 13 -0.04 -15.56 3.27
N ALA A 14 -0.70 -16.72 3.21
CA ALA A 14 -1.58 -17.07 2.09
C ALA A 14 -2.76 -16.09 1.91
N SER A 15 -3.04 -15.27 2.93
CA SER A 15 -4.06 -14.22 2.92
C SER A 15 -3.67 -12.99 2.11
N LEU A 16 -2.39 -12.78 1.81
CA LEU A 16 -1.93 -11.62 1.04
C LEU A 16 -2.08 -11.86 -0.47
N ASP A 17 -2.57 -10.84 -1.17
CA ASP A 17 -2.59 -10.84 -2.63
C ASP A 17 -1.16 -10.78 -3.22
N ALA A 18 -1.04 -10.98 -4.54
CA ALA A 18 0.26 -11.01 -5.20
C ALA A 18 1.06 -9.72 -5.02
N MET A 19 0.44 -8.54 -5.13
CA MET A 19 1.15 -7.27 -4.99
C MET A 19 1.57 -7.01 -3.54
N SER A 20 0.73 -7.37 -2.57
CA SER A 20 1.09 -7.25 -1.15
C SER A 20 2.30 -8.12 -0.77
N ARG A 21 2.47 -9.29 -1.41
CA ARG A 21 3.66 -10.13 -1.21
C ARG A 21 4.92 -9.49 -1.77
N GLU A 22 4.85 -8.96 -2.99
CA GLU A 22 5.97 -8.23 -3.60
C GLU A 22 6.35 -6.98 -2.79
N LEU A 23 5.37 -6.31 -2.16
CA LEU A 23 5.65 -5.20 -1.23
C LEU A 23 6.47 -5.68 -0.02
N VAL A 24 6.10 -6.79 0.61
CA VAL A 24 6.86 -7.35 1.74
C VAL A 24 8.28 -7.72 1.30
N ASP A 25 8.45 -8.30 0.12
CA ASP A 25 9.78 -8.64 -0.42
C ASP A 25 10.62 -7.38 -0.74
N LEU A 26 9.99 -6.34 -1.29
CA LEU A 26 10.63 -5.04 -1.53
C LEU A 26 11.12 -4.41 -0.23
N VAL A 27 10.28 -4.42 0.82
CA VAL A 27 10.66 -3.94 2.14
C VAL A 27 11.74 -4.83 2.72
N ALA A 28 11.68 -6.16 2.58
CA ALA A 28 12.68 -7.07 3.13
C ALA A 28 14.08 -6.84 2.56
N ALA A 29 14.17 -6.42 1.29
CA ALA A 29 15.44 -6.06 0.66
C ALA A 29 16.08 -4.80 1.27
N GLN A 30 15.28 -3.92 1.87
CA GLN A 30 15.72 -2.66 2.47
C GLN A 30 15.81 -2.72 4.00
N ASP A 31 14.84 -3.38 4.63
CA ASP A 31 14.66 -3.53 6.07
C ASP A 31 13.96 -4.89 6.37
N PRO A 32 14.74 -5.96 6.61
CA PRO A 32 14.20 -7.29 6.87
C PRO A 32 13.44 -7.40 8.20
N ASP A 33 13.77 -6.57 9.19
CA ASP A 33 13.11 -6.60 10.50
C ASP A 33 11.68 -6.06 10.38
N ILE A 34 11.49 -4.97 9.64
CA ILE A 34 10.16 -4.41 9.36
C ILE A 34 9.34 -5.37 8.50
N ALA A 35 9.91 -5.94 7.44
CA ALA A 35 9.19 -6.90 6.59
C ALA A 35 8.71 -8.12 7.38
N ALA A 36 9.53 -8.64 8.31
CA ALA A 36 9.14 -9.74 9.18
C ALA A 36 7.97 -9.38 10.11
N LEU A 37 7.92 -8.14 10.61
CA LEU A 37 6.80 -7.65 11.41
C LEU A 37 5.53 -7.44 10.57
N MET A 38 5.66 -6.93 9.34
CA MET A 38 4.53 -6.79 8.41
C MET A 38 3.88 -8.14 8.10
N ALA A 39 4.68 -9.17 7.83
CA ALA A 39 4.17 -10.52 7.58
C ALA A 39 3.43 -11.09 8.80
N LYS A 40 3.99 -10.92 10.01
CA LYS A 40 3.35 -11.34 11.27
C LYS A 40 2.03 -10.63 11.51
N GLU A 41 1.92 -9.35 11.20
CA GLU A 41 0.67 -8.60 11.36
C GLU A 41 -0.40 -9.07 10.37
N ALA A 42 -0.03 -9.35 9.12
CA ALA A 42 -0.95 -9.92 8.15
C ALA A 42 -1.47 -11.32 8.57
N ASP A 43 -0.62 -12.17 9.15
CA ASP A 43 -1.04 -13.44 9.76
C ASP A 43 -1.96 -13.22 10.97
N ARG A 44 -1.63 -12.25 11.84
CA ARG A 44 -2.46 -11.91 13.00
C ARG A 44 -3.85 -11.50 12.54
N GLN A 45 -3.97 -10.57 11.58
CA GLN A 45 -5.25 -10.12 11.06
C GLN A 45 -6.05 -11.28 10.43
N ALA A 46 -5.39 -12.15 9.67
CA ALA A 46 -6.06 -13.27 9.01
C ALA A 46 -6.56 -14.37 9.98
N SER A 47 -5.94 -14.47 11.16
CA SER A 47 -6.25 -15.51 12.17
C SER A 47 -7.02 -14.98 13.39
N THR A 48 -7.28 -13.67 13.46
CA THR A 48 -8.00 -13.04 14.58
C THR A 48 -9.44 -12.78 14.20
N LEU A 49 -10.37 -13.18 15.06
CA LEU A 49 -11.74 -12.68 15.00
C LEU A 49 -11.79 -11.29 15.60
N GLU A 50 -11.80 -10.26 14.73
CA GLU A 50 -11.87 -8.87 15.15
C GLU A 50 -13.31 -8.47 15.50
N LEU A 51 -13.52 -7.93 16.70
CA LEU A 51 -14.84 -7.57 17.25
C LEU A 51 -14.97 -6.08 17.58
N ILE A 52 -13.93 -5.29 17.32
CA ILE A 52 -13.99 -3.84 17.46
C ILE A 52 -14.84 -3.26 16.33
N ALA A 53 -16.00 -2.70 16.68
CA ALA A 53 -17.01 -2.24 15.72
C ALA A 53 -16.56 -1.16 14.73
N SER A 54 -15.49 -0.42 15.05
CA SER A 54 -14.92 0.62 14.20
C SER A 54 -13.77 0.14 13.32
N GLU A 55 -13.26 -1.08 13.52
CA GLU A 55 -12.20 -1.65 12.69
C GLU A 55 -12.79 -2.39 11.48
N ASN A 56 -12.01 -2.42 10.39
CA ASN A 56 -12.42 -3.06 9.14
C ASN A 56 -11.20 -3.42 8.29
N HIS A 57 -11.39 -4.30 7.31
CA HIS A 57 -10.39 -4.64 6.32
C HIS A 57 -10.71 -3.98 4.99
N VAL A 58 -9.77 -3.16 4.49
CA VAL A 58 -9.89 -2.57 3.16
C VAL A 58 -9.63 -3.61 2.07
N THR A 59 -10.15 -3.38 0.87
CA THR A 59 -9.82 -4.22 -0.28
C THR A 59 -8.38 -3.97 -0.73
N PRO A 60 -7.70 -4.96 -1.37
CA PRO A 60 -6.37 -4.75 -1.93
C PRO A 60 -6.30 -3.57 -2.91
N ALA A 61 -7.36 -3.33 -3.68
CA ALA A 61 -7.42 -2.21 -4.61
C ALA A 61 -7.32 -0.85 -3.90
N VAL A 62 -8.00 -0.69 -2.76
CA VAL A 62 -7.92 0.53 -1.94
C VAL A 62 -6.53 0.68 -1.32
N MET A 63 -6.00 -0.42 -0.77
CA MET A 63 -4.67 -0.43 -0.14
C MET A 63 -3.57 -0.03 -1.13
N HIS A 64 -3.54 -0.63 -2.32
CA HIS A 64 -2.51 -0.38 -3.33
C HIS A 64 -2.64 1.01 -3.95
N ALA A 65 -3.86 1.54 -4.10
CA ALA A 65 -4.06 2.91 -4.57
C ALA A 65 -3.47 3.94 -3.58
N ALA A 66 -3.66 3.72 -2.27
CA ALA A 66 -3.15 4.61 -1.22
C ALA A 66 -1.62 4.64 -1.15
N GLY A 67 -0.94 3.51 -1.41
CA GLY A 67 0.51 3.40 -1.45
C GLY A 67 1.16 3.64 -2.82
N SER A 68 0.41 4.12 -3.80
CA SER A 68 0.89 4.27 -5.18
C SER A 68 1.75 5.51 -5.40
N TRP A 69 2.29 5.66 -6.62
CA TRP A 69 3.06 6.84 -7.04
C TRP A 69 2.29 8.17 -6.92
N LEU A 70 0.97 8.13 -6.73
CA LEU A 70 0.17 9.32 -6.44
C LEU A 70 0.67 10.06 -5.19
N THR A 71 1.26 9.35 -4.22
CA THR A 71 1.85 9.96 -3.02
C THR A 71 3.00 10.92 -3.31
N ASN A 72 3.61 10.84 -4.49
CA ASN A 72 4.75 11.68 -4.86
C ASN A 72 4.32 13.10 -5.27
N LYS A 73 3.02 13.32 -5.53
CA LYS A 73 2.54 14.57 -6.10
C LYS A 73 2.01 15.52 -5.04
N TYR A 74 2.58 16.73 -5.02
CA TYR A 74 2.01 17.86 -4.32
C TYR A 74 0.97 18.57 -5.22
N ALA A 75 -0.31 18.52 -4.85
CA ALA A 75 -1.43 19.00 -5.65
C ALA A 75 -2.31 20.02 -4.86
N GLU A 76 -1.67 21.02 -4.26
CA GLU A 76 -2.37 22.05 -3.49
C GLU A 76 -3.36 22.86 -4.35
N GLY A 77 -4.53 23.17 -3.77
CA GLY A 77 -5.66 23.80 -4.44
C GLY A 77 -6.74 22.78 -4.82
N TYR A 78 -7.65 23.17 -5.71
CA TYR A 78 -8.71 22.31 -6.25
C TYR A 78 -8.51 22.04 -7.75
N PRO A 79 -9.21 21.05 -8.34
CA PRO A 79 -9.18 20.81 -9.78
C PRO A 79 -9.38 22.08 -10.60
N GLY A 80 -8.51 22.32 -11.58
CA GLY A 80 -8.49 23.53 -12.40
C GLY A 80 -8.03 24.81 -11.70
N LYS A 81 -7.75 24.77 -10.39
CA LYS A 81 -7.27 25.89 -9.56
C LYS A 81 -6.12 25.46 -8.65
N ARG A 82 -5.14 24.75 -9.22
CA ARG A 82 -3.95 24.29 -8.50
C ARG A 82 -2.91 25.40 -8.39
N TYR A 83 -2.19 25.43 -7.28
CA TYR A 83 -1.04 26.33 -7.10
C TYR A 83 0.20 25.86 -7.89
N TYR A 84 0.28 24.56 -8.18
CA TYR A 84 1.41 23.93 -8.85
C TYR A 84 0.98 23.21 -10.13
N GLY A 85 1.86 23.20 -11.13
CA GLY A 85 1.63 22.52 -12.42
C GLY A 85 1.76 20.99 -12.33
N GLY A 86 1.34 20.30 -13.39
CA GLY A 86 1.48 18.84 -13.52
C GLY A 86 0.48 18.04 -12.68
N CYS A 87 -0.74 18.56 -12.51
CA CYS A 87 -1.82 17.94 -11.73
C CYS A 87 -2.94 17.34 -12.61
N GLU A 88 -2.76 17.28 -13.93
CA GLU A 88 -3.80 16.87 -14.92
C GLU A 88 -4.57 15.61 -14.51
N PHE A 89 -3.87 14.54 -14.15
CA PHE A 89 -4.51 13.29 -13.74
C PHE A 89 -5.00 13.29 -12.29
N HIS A 90 -4.41 14.12 -11.42
CA HIS A 90 -4.90 14.26 -10.04
C HIS A 90 -6.25 14.98 -10.01
N ASP A 91 -6.42 15.98 -10.88
CA ASP A 91 -7.69 16.69 -11.06
C ASP A 91 -8.79 15.72 -11.49
N GLN A 92 -8.54 14.89 -12.50
CA GLN A 92 -9.51 13.88 -12.97
C GLN A 92 -9.86 12.86 -11.86
N ILE A 93 -8.87 12.39 -11.10
CA ILE A 93 -9.10 11.47 -9.98
C ILE A 93 -9.94 12.13 -8.89
N GLU A 94 -9.62 13.37 -8.52
CA GLU A 94 -10.33 14.11 -7.46
C GLU A 94 -11.77 14.43 -7.88
N ASP A 95 -12.01 14.83 -9.12
CA ASP A 95 -13.37 15.07 -9.63
C ASP A 95 -14.20 13.79 -9.58
N ILE A 96 -13.66 12.64 -10.04
CA ILE A 96 -14.35 11.35 -9.94
C ILE A 96 -14.64 10.97 -8.47
N ALA A 97 -13.70 11.24 -7.56
CA ALA A 97 -13.89 10.96 -6.14
C ALA A 97 -15.03 11.81 -5.54
N ARG A 98 -15.07 13.11 -5.90
CA ARG A 98 -16.14 14.03 -5.48
C ARG A 98 -17.50 13.62 -6.02
N ASP A 99 -17.56 13.16 -7.26
CA ASP A 99 -18.81 12.71 -7.89
C ASP A 99 -19.37 11.42 -7.27
N ARG A 100 -18.53 10.65 -6.55
CA ARG A 100 -18.91 9.37 -5.91
C ARG A 100 -19.19 9.49 -4.40
N ALA A 101 -18.92 10.63 -3.78
CA ALA A 101 -19.07 10.87 -2.34
C ALA A 101 -20.48 11.34 -1.99
#